data_AF-A0A2P6S5X3-F1
#
_entry.id   AF-A0A2P6S5X3-F1
#
_cell.length_a   1.000
_cell.length_b   1.000
_cell.length_c   1.000
_cell.angle_alpha   90.00
_cell.angle_beta   90.00
_cell.angle_gamma   90.00
#
_symmetry.space_group_name_H-M   'P 1'
#
loop_
_entity.id
_entity.type
_entity.pdbx_description
1 polymer ?
#
loop_
_entity_poly.entity_id
_entity_poly.type
_entity_poly.pdbx_seq_one_letter_code
_entity_poly.pdbx_strand_id
1 'polypeptide(L)' 'MYITSPCEEAPGRPRVKRFKSVGEVEKKLIRCGRCGKMGTHNKLSCTEPLVQQ' A
#
# COMPACT_ATOMS: atom_id res chain seq x y z
N MET A 1 -17.82 -1.64 48.86
CA MET A 1 -18.30 -1.32 47.50
C MET A 1 -17.16 -0.60 46.79
N TYR A 2 -16.33 -1.33 46.05
CA TYR A 2 -15.16 -0.77 45.36
C TYR A 2 -15.64 -0.15 44.06
N ILE A 3 -15.37 1.13 43.88
CA ILE A 3 -15.72 1.89 42.68
C ILE A 3 -14.92 1.29 41.52
N THR A 4 -15.61 0.70 40.55
CA THR A 4 -15.05 0.37 39.23
C THR A 4 -14.75 1.69 38.53
N SER A 5 -13.49 2.13 38.59
CA SER A 5 -13.00 3.22 37.75
C SER A 5 -13.26 2.87 36.28
N PRO A 6 -13.77 3.79 35.45
CA PRO A 6 -13.75 3.57 34.01
C PRO A 6 -12.28 3.51 33.60
N CYS A 7 -11.89 2.43 32.93
CA CYS A 7 -10.66 2.42 32.13
C CYS A 7 -10.83 3.45 31.01
N GLU A 8 -10.60 4.73 31.32
CA GLU A 8 -10.27 5.71 30.32
C GLU A 8 -8.99 5.21 29.64
N GLU A 9 -9.10 4.84 28.35
CA GLU A 9 -7.97 4.33 27.57
C GLU A 9 -6.79 5.29 27.75
N ALA A 10 -5.66 4.79 28.28
CA ALA A 10 -4.51 5.62 28.60
C ALA A 10 -4.15 6.54 27.40
N PRO A 11 -3.89 7.84 27.62
CA PRO A 11 -3.78 8.86 26.57
C PRO A 11 -2.58 8.71 25.61
N GLY A 12 -1.86 7.58 25.65
CA GLY A 12 -0.55 7.42 25.03
C GLY A 12 -0.55 7.05 23.55
N ARG A 13 -1.60 6.39 23.03
CA ARG A 13 -1.61 5.99 21.61
C ARG A 13 -2.91 6.43 20.95
N PRO A 14 -2.86 7.40 20.03
CA PRO A 14 -3.99 7.66 19.15
C PRO A 14 -4.41 6.34 18.50
N ARG A 15 -5.71 6.02 18.48
CA ARG A 15 -6.26 4.98 17.58
C ARG A 15 -6.14 5.47 16.13
N VAL A 16 -4.92 5.73 15.66
CA VAL A 16 -4.66 5.91 14.23
C VAL A 16 -5.01 4.60 13.54
N LYS A 17 -5.75 4.73 12.43
CA LYS A 17 -6.11 3.58 11.58
C LYS A 17 -4.86 2.74 11.34
N ARG A 18 -5.00 1.42 11.44
CA ARG A 18 -3.89 0.50 11.17
C ARG A 18 -3.29 0.84 9.82
N PHE A 19 -1.95 0.86 9.73
CA PHE A 19 -1.29 0.91 8.42
C PHE A 19 -1.79 -0.26 7.58
N LYS A 20 -2.16 0.01 6.33
CA LYS A 20 -2.60 -1.03 5.40
C LYS A 20 -1.46 -2.02 5.18
N SER A 21 -1.79 -3.31 5.14
CA SER A 21 -0.82 -4.32 4.76
C SER A 21 -0.42 -4.16 3.29
N VAL A 22 0.74 -4.69 2.88
CA VAL A 22 1.24 -4.57 1.49
C VAL A 22 0.23 -5.11 0.47
N GLY A 23 -0.54 -6.15 0.82
CA GLY A 23 -1.59 -6.71 -0.03
C GLY A 23 -2.91 -5.94 -0.02
N GLU A 24 -3.12 -5.05 0.96
CA GLU A 24 -4.33 -4.24 1.11
C GLU A 24 -4.22 -2.88 0.39
N VAL A 25 -2.99 -2.46 0.03
CA VAL A 25 -2.77 -1.29 -0.81
C VAL A 25 -2.92 -1.70 -2.28
N GLU A 26 -3.86 -1.10 -2.99
CA GLU A 26 -3.99 -1.28 -4.43
C GLU A 26 -2.67 -0.90 -5.12
N LYS A 27 -2.12 -1.86 -5.88
CA LYS A 27 -0.91 -1.62 -6.66
C LYS A 27 -1.23 -0.60 -7.75
N LYS A 28 -0.68 0.61 -7.60
CA LYS A 28 -0.84 1.66 -8.61
C LYS A 28 -0.26 1.17 -9.94
N LEU A 29 -1.05 1.25 -11.00
CA LEU A 29 -0.55 1.03 -12.35
C LEU A 29 0.39 2.18 -12.70
N ILE A 30 1.58 1.83 -13.19
CA ILE A 30 2.60 2.76 -13.67
C ILE A 30 2.74 2.62 -15.18
N ARG A 31 3.15 3.70 -15.85
CA ARG A 31 3.49 3.65 -17.26
C ARG A 31 4.90 3.08 -17.41
N CYS A 32 5.02 1.96 -18.11
CA CYS A 32 6.30 1.32 -18.35
C CYS A 32 7.11 2.10 -19.39
N GLY A 33 8.35 2.47 -19.07
CA GLY A 33 9.25 3.16 -20.01
C GLY A 33 9.83 2.27 -21.11
N ARG A 34 9.62 0.95 -21.07
CA ARG A 34 10.06 0.01 -22.12
C ARG A 34 9.01 -0.16 -23.22
N CYS A 35 7.77 -0.46 -22.83
CA CYS A 35 6.68 -0.78 -23.75
C CYS A 35 5.60 0.30 -23.85
N GLY A 36 5.66 1.33 -23.01
CA GLY A 36 4.67 2.41 -22.97
C GLY A 36 3.32 2.03 -22.36
N LYS A 37 3.08 0.76 -22.02
CA LYS A 37 1.82 0.26 -21.45
C LYS A 37 1.68 0.57 -19.96
N MET A 38 0.43 0.66 -19.50
CA MET A 38 0.10 0.76 -18.08
C MET A 38 0.15 -0.64 -17.46
N GLY A 39 0.84 -0.79 -16.33
CA GLY A 39 0.98 -2.07 -15.66
C GLY A 39 1.63 -1.96 -14.29
N THR A 40 1.81 -3.10 -13.61
CA THR A 40 2.54 -3.19 -12.34
C THR A 40 4.05 -3.42 -12.53
N HIS A 41 4.51 -3.43 -13.78
CA HIS A 41 5.90 -3.68 -14.15
C HIS A 41 6.58 -2.37 -14.56
N ASN A 42 7.89 -2.31 -14.35
CA ASN A 42 8.71 -1.16 -14.73
C ASN A 42 9.59 -1.53 -15.94
N LYS A 43 10.44 -0.60 -16.40
CA LYS A 43 11.36 -0.85 -17.52
C LYS A 43 12.28 -2.07 -17.31
N LEU A 44 12.64 -2.37 -16.07
CA LEU A 44 13.56 -3.45 -15.70
C LEU A 44 12.86 -4.81 -15.67
N SER A 45 11.62 -4.87 -15.15
CA SER A 45 10.82 -6.10 -15.08
C SER A 45 9.93 -6.32 -16.30
N CYS A 46 9.92 -5.39 -17.25
CA CYS A 46 9.17 -5.53 -18.49
C CYS A 46 9.75 -6.66 -19.35
N THR A 47 8.94 -7.69 -19.57
CA THR A 47 9.26 -8.85 -20.42
C THR A 47 8.78 -8.69 -21.86
N GLU A 48 8.15 -7.57 -22.19
CA GLU A 48 7.66 -7.36 -23.56
C GLU A 48 8.82 -7.27 -24.55
N PRO A 49 8.68 -7.92 -25.72
CA PRO A 49 9.66 -7.79 -26.79
C PRO A 49 9.72 -6.33 -27.23
N LEU A 50 10.94 -5.85 -27.49
CA LEU A 50 11.15 -4.57 -28.16
C LEU A 50 10.77 -4.78 -29.63
N VAL A 51 9.47 -4.82 -29.93
CA VAL A 51 9.01 -4.82 -31.32
C VAL A 51 9.23 -3.40 -31.82
N GLN A 52 10.43 -3.16 -32.35
CA GLN A 52 10.73 -1.96 -33.12
C GLN A 52 9.80 -2.00 -34.34
N GLN A 53 8.91 -1.01 -34.44
CA GLN A 53 8.24 -0.69 -35.70
C GLN A 53 9.23 0.01 -36.62
#